data_AF-A0A7K3AX22-F1
#
_entry.id   AF-A0A7K3AX22-F1
#
_cell.length_a   1.000
_cell.length_b   1.000
_cell.length_c   1.000
_cell.angle_alpha   90.00
_cell.angle_beta   90.00
_cell.angle_gamma   90.00
#
_symmetry.space_group_name_H-M   'P 1'
#
loop_
_entity.id
_entity.type
_entity.pdbx_description
1 polymer ?
#
loop_
_entity_poly.entity_id
_entity_poly.type
_entity_poly.pdbx_seq_one_letter_code
_entity_poly.pdbx_strand_id
1 'polypeptide(L)'
;MTRGQWGCVAAPVGGLATGVAGTVLLAAAWEACDVGVNGAANGLALVFYGVMLATVAAVWWGVIVGYLGRWNPEVSLLGGLAGAAVIVWIFVALLHVPNGYRC
;
A
#
# COMPACT_ATOMS: atom_id res chain seq x y z
N MET A 1 -25.76 9.23 -0.63
CA MET A 1 -24.46 9.55 -1.25
C MET A 1 -24.53 9.21 -2.74
N THR A 2 -24.13 10.13 -3.62
CA THR A 2 -24.08 9.88 -5.07
C THR A 2 -22.89 8.97 -5.41
N ARG A 3 -22.97 8.20 -6.50
CA ARG A 3 -21.94 7.22 -6.91
C ARG A 3 -20.51 7.81 -7.00
N GLY A 4 -20.37 9.09 -7.33
CA GLY A 4 -19.07 9.78 -7.35
C GLY A 4 -18.44 9.96 -5.95
N GLN A 5 -19.25 10.09 -4.90
CA GLN A 5 -18.76 10.27 -3.52
C GLN A 5 -18.09 9.01 -2.97
N TRP A 6 -18.49 7.81 -3.44
CA TRP A 6 -17.86 6.56 -3.02
C TRP A 6 -16.42 6.45 -3.51
N GLY A 7 -16.12 6.88 -4.73
CA GLY A 7 -14.74 6.94 -5.24
C GLY A 7 -13.88 7.95 -4.47
N CYS A 8 -14.46 9.11 -4.12
CA CYS A 8 -13.77 10.15 -3.34
C CYS A 8 -13.40 9.71 -1.92
N VAL A 9 -14.09 8.71 -1.35
CA VAL A 9 -13.78 8.18 -0.01
C VAL A 9 -12.93 6.91 -0.11
N ALA A 10 -13.27 6.00 -1.00
CA ALA A 10 -12.57 4.72 -1.13
C ALA A 10 -11.11 4.90 -1.58
N ALA A 11 -10.83 5.86 -2.46
CA ALA A 11 -9.47 6.15 -2.90
C ALA A 11 -8.54 6.60 -1.75
N PRO A 12 -8.83 7.67 -0.98
CA PRO A 12 -7.96 8.09 0.11
C PRO A 12 -7.94 7.09 1.26
N VAL A 13 -9.07 6.48 1.63
CA VAL A 13 -9.12 5.52 2.74
C VAL A 13 -8.38 4.24 2.38
N GLY A 14 -8.68 3.67 1.21
CA GLY A 14 -8.01 2.46 0.73
C GLY A 14 -6.52 2.69 0.48
N GLY A 15 -6.16 3.86 -0.08
CA GLY A 15 -4.78 4.29 -0.26
C GLY A 15 -4.02 4.38 1.06
N LEU A 16 -4.54 5.13 2.04
CA LEU A 16 -3.92 5.29 3.35
C LEU A 16 -3.79 3.95 4.08
N ALA A 17 -4.84 3.13 4.12
CA ALA A 17 -4.81 1.82 4.76
C ALA A 17 -3.75 0.91 4.14
N THR A 18 -3.66 0.88 2.81
CA THR A 18 -2.65 0.09 2.08
C THR A 18 -1.24 0.61 2.33
N GLY A 19 -1.06 1.94 2.31
CA GLY A 19 0.21 2.59 2.59
C GLY A 19 0.73 2.28 3.99
N VAL A 20 -0.13 2.41 5.01
CA VAL A 20 0.19 2.09 6.41
C VAL A 20 0.49 0.60 6.59
N ALA A 21 -0.32 -0.28 6.01
CA ALA A 21 -0.07 -1.71 6.11
C ALA A 21 1.28 -2.10 5.47
N GLY A 22 1.59 -1.56 4.30
CA GLY A 22 2.85 -1.85 3.62
C GLY A 22 4.07 -1.28 4.32
N THR A 23 3.99 -0.09 4.94
CA THR A 23 5.12 0.43 5.75
C THR A 23 5.35 -0.37 7.00
N VAL A 24 4.29 -0.79 7.70
CA VAL A 24 4.42 -1.65 8.88
C VAL A 24 5.05 -3.00 8.51
N LEU A 25 4.61 -3.61 7.41
CA LEU A 25 5.20 -4.87 6.94
C LEU A 25 6.66 -4.69 6.50
N LEU A 26 6.99 -3.58 5.86
CA LEU A 26 8.37 -3.28 5.47
C LEU A 26 9.27 -3.03 6.69
N ALA A 27 8.78 -2.29 7.69
CA ALA A 27 9.49 -2.09 8.96
C ALA A 27 9.77 -3.42 9.65
N ALA A 28 8.76 -4.29 9.75
CA ALA A 28 8.91 -5.61 10.35
C ALA A 28 9.93 -6.48 9.57
N ALA A 29 9.95 -6.38 8.24
CA ALA A 29 10.93 -7.09 7.42
C ALA A 29 12.37 -6.57 7.65
N TRP A 30 12.54 -5.26 7.80
CA TRP A 30 13.84 -4.66 8.10
C TRP A 30 14.34 -5.03 9.51
N GLU A 31 13.45 -5.07 10.50
CA GLU A 31 13.77 -5.53 11.86
C GLU A 31 14.22 -7.00 11.85
N ALA A 32 13.52 -7.87 11.11
CA ALA A 32 13.91 -9.28 10.99
C ALA A 32 15.27 -9.49 10.30
N CYS A 33 15.64 -8.58 9.39
CA CYS A 33 16.90 -8.57 8.66
C CYS A 33 18.03 -7.79 9.35
N ASP A 34 17.79 -7.22 10.53
CA ASP A 34 18.73 -6.33 11.26
C ASP A 34 19.21 -5.13 10.40
N VAL A 35 18.36 -4.68 9.46
CA VAL A 35 18.61 -3.56 8.56
C VAL A 35 18.32 -2.27 9.32
N GLY A 36 19.25 -1.80 10.17
CA GLY A 36 18.94 -0.60 10.95
C GLY A 36 19.95 -0.06 11.95
N VAL A 37 21.21 0.10 11.56
CA VAL A 37 22.21 0.78 12.41
C VAL A 37 21.90 2.28 12.64
N ASN A 38 20.92 2.87 11.93
CA ASN A 38 20.58 4.29 12.05
C ASN A 38 19.05 4.55 11.96
N GLY A 39 18.34 4.44 13.09
CA GLY A 39 16.87 4.49 13.16
C GLY A 39 16.22 5.77 12.59
N ALA A 40 16.90 6.92 12.62
CA ALA A 40 16.38 8.17 12.07
C ALA A 40 16.39 8.22 10.53
N ALA A 41 17.42 7.67 9.88
CA ALA A 41 17.48 7.60 8.42
C ALA A 41 16.43 6.62 7.86
N ASN A 42 16.19 5.52 8.59
CA ASN A 42 15.18 4.53 8.23
C ASN A 42 13.76 5.10 8.38
N GLY A 43 13.50 5.87 9.44
CA GLY A 43 12.18 6.49 9.66
C GLY A 43 11.73 7.38 8.50
N LEU A 44 12.63 8.24 7.97
CA LEU A 44 12.32 9.08 6.82
C LEU A 44 12.09 8.27 5.53
N ALA A 45 12.89 7.22 5.31
CA ALA A 45 12.71 6.32 4.17
C ALA A 45 11.35 5.60 4.24
N LEU A 46 10.97 5.07 5.40
CA LEU A 46 9.67 4.45 5.66
C LEU A 46 8.51 5.41 5.38
N VAL A 47 8.61 6.67 5.81
CA VAL A 47 7.59 7.68 5.51
C VAL A 47 7.48 7.93 4.00
N PHE A 48 8.61 8.11 3.32
CA PHE A 48 8.63 8.34 1.87
C PHE A 48 8.02 7.16 1.10
N TYR A 49 8.44 5.95 1.45
CA TYR A 49 7.92 4.71 0.90
C TYR A 49 6.43 4.52 1.18
N GLY A 50 5.96 4.85 2.38
CA GLY A 50 4.55 4.81 2.73
C GLY A 50 3.69 5.79 1.95
N VAL A 51 4.15 7.02 1.77
CA VAL A 51 3.45 8.02 0.95
C VAL A 51 3.37 7.56 -0.51
N MET A 52 4.47 7.04 -1.06
CA MET A 52 4.48 6.51 -2.42
C MET A 52 3.48 5.35 -2.56
N LEU A 53 3.51 4.39 -1.63
CA LEU A 53 2.61 3.24 -1.63
C LEU A 53 1.14 3.66 -1.48
N ALA A 54 0.86 4.59 -0.57
CA ALA A 54 -0.47 5.14 -0.37
C ALA A 54 -1.02 5.82 -1.63
N THR A 55 -0.16 6.55 -2.36
CA THR A 55 -0.53 7.23 -3.61
C THR A 55 -0.87 6.21 -4.71
N VAL A 56 -0.02 5.21 -4.90
CA VAL A 56 -0.25 4.13 -5.88
C VAL A 56 -1.54 3.37 -5.55
N ALA A 57 -1.73 3.02 -4.28
CA ALA A 57 -2.93 2.33 -3.82
C ALA A 57 -4.19 3.21 -3.93
N ALA A 58 -4.10 4.52 -3.69
CA ALA A 58 -5.23 5.43 -3.86
C ALA A 58 -5.71 5.47 -5.32
N VAL A 59 -4.76 5.50 -6.27
CA VAL A 59 -5.08 5.41 -7.70
C VAL A 59 -5.77 4.08 -8.01
N TRP A 60 -5.24 2.96 -7.51
CA TRP A 60 -5.84 1.64 -7.71
C TRP A 60 -7.29 1.57 -7.18
N TRP A 61 -7.51 2.01 -5.94
CA TRP A 61 -8.83 2.05 -5.32
C TRP A 61 -9.79 2.99 -6.07
N GLY A 62 -9.30 4.14 -6.53
CA GLY A 62 -10.10 5.06 -7.35
C GLY A 62 -10.54 4.44 -8.67
N VAL A 63 -9.62 3.75 -9.36
CA VAL A 63 -9.91 3.06 -10.64
C VAL A 63 -10.90 1.92 -10.42
N ILE A 64 -10.66 1.02 -9.46
CA ILE A 64 -11.49 -0.17 -9.27
C ILE A 64 -12.92 0.20 -8.83
N VAL A 65 -13.05 1.14 -7.89
CA VAL A 65 -14.36 1.60 -7.39
C VAL A 65 -15.09 2.43 -8.44
N GLY A 66 -14.37 3.25 -9.21
CA GLY A 66 -14.95 4.05 -10.29
C GLY A 66 -15.47 3.18 -11.46
N TYR A 67 -14.69 2.19 -11.89
CA TYR A 67 -15.04 1.34 -13.03
C TYR A 67 -15.95 0.17 -12.66
N LEU A 68 -15.52 -0.69 -11.73
CA LEU A 68 -16.25 -1.91 -11.38
C LEU A 68 -17.34 -1.66 -10.35
N GLY A 69 -17.13 -0.75 -9.41
CA GLY A 69 -18.11 -0.42 -8.37
C GLY A 69 -19.43 0.13 -8.91
N ARG A 70 -19.44 0.64 -10.16
CA ARG A 70 -20.67 1.01 -10.89
C ARG A 70 -21.61 -0.16 -11.10
N TRP A 71 -21.05 -1.33 -11.44
CA TRP A 71 -21.77 -2.49 -11.94
C TRP A 71 -21.89 -3.60 -10.89
N ASN A 72 -20.83 -3.79 -10.09
CA ASN A 72 -20.81 -4.80 -9.04
C ASN A 72 -19.90 -4.34 -7.87
N PRO A 73 -20.48 -3.88 -6.75
CA PRO A 73 -19.70 -3.36 -5.62
C PRO A 73 -18.88 -4.45 -4.92
N GLU A 74 -19.35 -5.69 -4.88
CA GLU A 74 -18.63 -6.79 -4.23
C GLU A 74 -17.37 -7.15 -5.00
N VAL A 75 -17.48 -7.29 -6.32
CA VAL A 75 -16.33 -7.54 -7.20
C VAL A 75 -15.35 -6.38 -7.14
N SER A 76 -15.83 -5.14 -7.02
CA SER A 76 -14.97 -3.98 -6.83
C SER A 76 -14.19 -4.03 -5.52
N LEU A 77 -14.80 -4.47 -4.42
CA LEU A 77 -14.12 -4.59 -3.12
C LEU A 77 -13.08 -5.70 -3.15
N LEU A 78 -13.44 -6.87 -3.70
CA LEU A 78 -12.51 -7.99 -3.86
C LEU A 78 -11.33 -7.62 -4.76
N GLY A 79 -11.59 -6.95 -5.88
CA GLY A 79 -10.54 -6.44 -6.78
C GLY A 79 -9.65 -5.38 -6.12
N GLY A 80 -10.25 -4.48 -5.34
CA GLY A 80 -9.53 -3.50 -4.55
C GLY A 80 -8.57 -4.14 -3.55
N LEU A 81 -9.06 -5.09 -2.75
CA LEU A 81 -8.27 -5.84 -1.78
C LEU A 81 -7.18 -6.68 -2.45
N ALA A 82 -7.50 -7.40 -3.53
CA ALA A 82 -6.55 -8.23 -4.25
C ALA A 82 -5.41 -7.38 -4.83
N GLY A 83 -5.73 -6.26 -5.49
CA GLY A 83 -4.70 -5.36 -6.01
C GLY A 83 -3.89 -4.68 -4.91
N ALA A 84 -4.51 -4.27 -3.79
CA ALA A 84 -3.79 -3.74 -2.65
C ALA A 84 -2.80 -4.75 -2.06
N ALA A 85 -3.22 -6.02 -1.91
CA ALA A 85 -2.35 -7.10 -1.45
C ALA A 85 -1.18 -7.35 -2.42
N VAL A 86 -1.44 -7.35 -3.73
CA VAL A 86 -0.38 -7.49 -4.75
C VAL A 86 0.59 -6.31 -4.72
N ILE A 87 0.10 -5.08 -4.62
CA ILE A 87 0.91 -3.86 -4.52
C ILE A 87 1.83 -3.95 -3.29
N VAL A 88 1.28 -4.28 -2.12
CA VAL A 88 2.06 -4.45 -0.89
C VAL A 88 3.08 -5.58 -1.02
N TRP A 89 2.69 -6.72 -1.59
CA TRP A 89 3.58 -7.86 -1.78
C TRP A 89 4.77 -7.51 -2.66
N ILE A 90 4.53 -6.89 -3.84
CA ILE A 90 5.61 -6.44 -4.73
C ILE A 90 6.52 -5.46 -3.99
N PHE A 91 5.92 -4.53 -3.25
CA PHE A 91 6.66 -3.49 -2.55
C PHE A 91 7.62 -4.06 -1.50
N VAL A 92 7.12 -4.95 -0.63
CA VAL A 92 7.93 -5.62 0.37
C VAL A 92 8.96 -6.53 -0.29
N ALA A 93 8.57 -7.31 -1.31
CA ALA A 93 9.48 -8.18 -2.04
C ALA A 93 10.66 -7.43 -2.68
N LEU A 94 10.47 -6.18 -3.13
CA LEU A 94 11.54 -5.36 -3.68
C LEU A 94 12.40 -4.66 -2.62
N LEU A 95 11.83 -4.33 -1.46
CA LEU A 95 12.48 -3.43 -0.49
C LEU A 95 12.89 -4.08 0.83
N HIS A 96 12.52 -5.33 1.09
CA HIS A 96 12.83 -6.01 2.35
C HIS A 96 14.33 -6.19 2.61
N VAL A 97 15.16 -6.30 1.55
CA VAL A 97 16.63 -6.36 1.69
C VAL A 97 17.32 -5.31 0.79
N PRO A 98 17.55 -4.09 1.28
CA PRO A 98 18.21 -3.06 0.48
C PRO A 98 19.68 -3.38 0.15
N ASN A 99 20.34 -4.22 0.95
CA ASN A 99 21.76 -4.54 0.81
C ASN A 99 22.05 -5.87 0.07
N GLY A 100 21.01 -6.61 -0.35
CA GLY A 100 21.14 -7.88 -1.09
C GLY A 100 21.71 -9.08 -0.29
N TYR A 101 22.06 -8.91 0.99
CA TYR A 101 22.46 -10.02 1.85
C TYR A 101 21.23 -10.86 2.23
N ARG A 102 21.35 -12.19 2.11
CA ARG A 102 20.26 -13.09 2.50
C ARG A 102 20.03 -12.99 4.02
N CYS A 103 18.88 -12.46 4.37
CA CYS A 103 18.08 -12.94 5.49
C CYS A 103 17.31 -14.19 4.98
#